data_AF-A0A1I3WHR5-F1
#
_entry.id   AF-A0A1I3WHR5-F1
#
_cell.length_a   1.000
_cell.length_b   1.000
_cell.length_c   1.000
_cell.angle_alpha   90.00
_cell.angle_beta   90.00
_cell.angle_gamma   90.00
#
_symmetry.space_group_name_H-M   'P 1'
#
loop_
_entity.id
_entity.type
_entity.pdbx_description
1 polymer ?
#
loop_
_entity_poly.entity_id
_entity_poly.type
_entity_poly.pdbx_seq_one_letter_code
_entity_poly.pdbx_strand_id
1 'polypeptide(L)' 'MPDQNDHLNEAERLERQAELADSDHAREALRRMAQTSRLSAALVGMLEASREELPG' A
#
# COMPACT_ATOMS: atom_id res chain seq x y z
N MET A 1 -13.91 -1.46 -5.34
CA MET A 1 -12.47 -1.14 -5.41
C MET A 1 -11.92 -1.32 -4.01
N PRO A 2 -10.68 -1.82 -3.85
CA PRO A 2 -10.01 -1.82 -2.55
C PRO A 2 -9.99 -0.40 -1.98
N ASP A 3 -10.14 -0.26 -0.68
CA ASP A 3 -10.08 1.04 0.00
C ASP A 3 -8.65 1.42 0.38
N GLN A 4 -8.46 2.62 0.94
CA GLN A 4 -7.14 3.07 1.39
C GLN A 4 -6.51 2.09 2.40
N ASN A 5 -7.30 1.51 3.31
CA ASN A 5 -6.79 0.64 4.37
C ASN A 5 -6.35 -0.72 3.82
N ASP A 6 -7.03 -1.26 2.81
CA ASP A 6 -6.61 -2.48 2.12
C ASP A 6 -5.18 -2.34 1.58
N HIS A 7 -4.88 -1.20 0.96
CA HIS A 7 -3.55 -0.91 0.41
C HIS A 7 -2.48 -0.70 1.50
N LEU A 8 -2.83 -0.13 2.66
CA LEU A 8 -1.93 -0.01 3.80
C LEU A 8 -1.62 -1.38 4.42
N ASN A 9 -2.65 -2.20 4.64
CA ASN A 9 -2.50 -3.55 5.18
C ASN A 9 -1.64 -4.44 4.27
N GLU A 10 -1.83 -4.32 2.95
CA GLU A 10 -1.00 -5.00 1.96
C GLU A 10 0.47 -4.56 2.04
N ALA A 11 0.73 -3.25 2.15
CA ALA A 11 2.09 -2.72 2.28
C ALA A 11 2.80 -3.28 3.52
N GLU A 12 2.14 -3.28 4.68
CA GLU A 12 2.69 -3.85 5.91
C GLU A 12 2.97 -5.34 5.78
N ARG A 13 2.08 -6.09 5.13
CA ARG A 13 2.27 -7.51 4.90
C ARG A 13 3.51 -7.77 4.04
N LEU A 14 3.70 -6.99 2.99
CA LEU A 14 4.85 -7.09 2.09
C LEU A 14 6.16 -6.73 2.81
N GLU A 15 6.14 -5.73 3.70
CA GLU A 15 7.29 -5.36 4.53
C GLU A 15 7.67 -6.48 5.51
N ARG A 16 6.70 -7.06 6.21
CA ARG A 16 6.92 -8.23 7.08
C ARG A 16 7.47 -9.42 6.29
N GLN A 17 6.99 -9.64 5.06
CA GLN A 17 7.53 -10.69 4.20
C GLN A 17 8.98 -10.39 3.77
N ALA A 18 9.31 -9.12 3.52
CA ALA A 18 10.67 -8.72 3.14
C ALA A 18 11.67 -8.95 4.29
N GLU A 19 11.26 -8.73 5.54
CA GLU A 19 12.06 -9.02 6.73
C GLU A 19 12.37 -10.51 6.88
N LEU A 20 11.44 -11.38 6.48
CA LEU A 20 11.57 -12.83 6.54
C LEU A 20 12.20 -13.45 5.28
N ALA A 21 12.42 -12.66 4.23
CA ALA A 21 12.92 -13.17 2.96
C ALA A 21 14.42 -13.48 3.04
N ASP A 22 14.79 -14.72 2.70
CA ASP A 22 16.18 -15.19 2.70
C ASP A 22 17.01 -14.66 1.52
N SER A 23 16.35 -14.27 0.42
CA SER A 23 17.01 -13.76 -0.79
C SER A 23 16.97 -12.24 -0.84
N ASP A 24 18.11 -11.61 -1.13
CA ASP A 24 18.21 -10.16 -1.34
C ASP A 24 17.31 -9.69 -2.48
N HIS A 25 17.22 -10.48 -3.56
CA HIS A 25 16.34 -10.16 -4.68
C HIS A 25 14.86 -10.21 -4.28
N ALA A 26 14.46 -11.23 -3.52
CA ALA A 26 13.09 -11.35 -3.04
C ALA A 26 12.75 -10.22 -2.06
N ARG A 27 13.67 -9.88 -1.15
CA ARG A 27 13.53 -8.76 -0.22
C ARG A 27 13.34 -7.44 -0.96
N GLU A 28 14.13 -7.18 -2.00
CA GLU A 28 14.03 -5.95 -2.77
C GLU A 28 12.73 -5.90 -3.57
N ALA A 29 12.31 -7.01 -4.18
CA ALA A 29 11.03 -7.09 -4.88
C ALA A 29 9.85 -6.79 -3.92
N LEU A 30 9.82 -7.41 -2.75
CA LEU A 30 8.79 -7.20 -1.73
C LEU A 30 8.76 -5.75 -1.24
N ARG A 31 9.92 -5.11 -1.03
CA ARG A 31 9.99 -3.69 -0.67
C ARG A 31 9.44 -2.77 -1.76
N ARG A 32 9.74 -3.04 -3.03
CA ARG A 32 9.19 -2.27 -4.16
C ARG A 32 7.67 -2.43 -4.25
N MET A 33 7.16 -3.64 -4.02
CA MET A 33 5.72 -3.89 -3.97
C MET A 33 5.06 -3.15 -2.79
N ALA A 34 5.67 -3.19 -1.60
CA ALA A 34 5.16 -2.47 -0.43
C ALA A 34 5.09 -0.96 -0.67
N GLN A 35 6.15 -0.39 -1.25
CA GLN A 35 6.19 1.02 -1.62
C GLN A 35 5.08 1.36 -2.62
N THR A 36 4.87 0.52 -3.64
CA THR A 36 3.79 0.70 -4.62
C THR A 36 2.43 0.69 -3.94
N SER A 37 2.20 -0.23 -3.01
CA SER A 37 0.94 -0.31 -2.26
C SER A 37 0.70 0.92 -1.37
N ARG A 38 1.74 1.47 -0.72
CA ARG A 38 1.63 2.74 0.03
C ARG A 38 1.28 3.92 -0.87
N LEU A 39 1.84 3.98 -2.08
CA LEU A 39 1.48 5.00 -3.07
C LEU A 39 0.03 4.86 -3.51
N SER A 40 -0.43 3.63 -3.76
CA SER A 40 -1.85 3.37 -4.04
C SER A 40 -2.75 3.80 -2.88
N ALA A 41 -2.39 3.51 -1.63
CA ALA A 41 -3.12 3.96 -0.46
C ALA A 41 -3.23 5.50 -0.40
N ALA A 42 -2.13 6.21 -0.65
CA ALA A 42 -2.13 7.67 -0.67
C ALA A 42 -3.07 8.23 -1.76
N LEU A 43 -3.02 7.66 -2.97
CA LEU A 43 -3.88 8.08 -4.07
C LEU A 43 -5.36 7.79 -3.79
N VAL A 44 -5.67 6.61 -3.26
CA VAL A 44 -7.05 6.24 -2.89
C VAL A 44 -7.57 7.14 -1.77
N GLY A 45 -6.78 7.38 -0.72
CA GLY A 45 -7.17 8.27 0.36
C GLY A 45 -7.43 9.71 -0.10
N MET A 46 -6.63 10.23 -1.04
CA MET A 46 -6.90 11.53 -1.66
C MET A 46 -8.23 11.56 -2.44
N LEU A 47 -8.53 10.49 -3.19
CA LEU A 47 -9.78 10.36 -3.94
C LEU A 47 -11.00 10.21 -3.02
N GLU A 48 -10.85 9.47 -1.92
CA GLU A 48 -11.90 9.29 -0.91
C GLU A 48 -12.20 10.62 -0.20
N ALA A 49 -11.17 11.33 0.27
CA ALA A 49 -11.33 12.66 0.87
C ALA A 49 -12.00 13.66 -0.09
N SER A 50 -11.60 13.67 -1.37
CA SER A 50 -12.20 14.55 -2.38
C SER A 50 -13.69 14.27 -2.63
N ARG A 51 -14.17 13.05 -2.35
CA ARG A 51 -15.58 12.68 -2.48
C ARG A 51 -16.40 13.08 -1.26
N GLU A 52 -15.80 13.03 -0.08
CA GLU A 52 -16.45 13.48 1.16
C GLU A 52 -16.67 15.00 1.20
N GLU A 53 -15.84 15.76 0.49
CA GLU A 53 -15.93 17.24 0.41
C GLU A 53 -17.05 17.75 -0.53
N LEU A 54 -17.73 16.89 -1.28
CA LEU A 54 -18.88 17.28 -2.10
C LEU A 54 -20.12 17.43 -1.20
N PRO A 55 -20.67 18.65 -1.00
CA PRO A 55 -21.92 18.80 -0.27
C PRO A 55 -23.04 18.17 -1.10
N GLY A 56 -23.77 17.23 -0.49
CA GLY A 56 -25.01 16.67 -1.02
C GLY A 56 -26.13 17.70 -1.08
#